data_AF-A0A1Q5HAN6-F1
#
_entry.id   AF-A0A1Q5HAN6-F1
#
_cell.length_a   1.000
_cell.length_b   1.000
_cell.length_c   1.000
_cell.angle_alpha   90.00
_cell.angle_beta   90.00
_cell.angle_gamma   90.00
#
_symmetry.space_group_name_H-M   'P 1'
#
loop_
_entity.id
_entity.type
_entity.pdbx_description
1 polymer ?
#
loop_
_entity_poly.entity_id
_entity_poly.type
_entity_poly.pdbx_seq_one_letter_code
_entity_poly.pdbx_strand_id
1 'polypeptide(L)'
;MSQPPSNPYPGHYPPPQHQPGGFQPPQQPQYGGGYPQAPQQPQYGNQFGAPVPPKKSGVGKILLIVLAVVLVLCVGGGIVTWIATKDTVGEVVTATKTRVVEPQTLGGRPKVTDPQLQSAATQMKVSLSKDVPEATSTAGAFYGDPAKKDLVMIVAVSGVMADPKKELDDATAAVTPDLATKDFKTVDPGPLGGDAKCSDGKASGEQVAVCIWADRGSLGMVVVYFKSAAELQKEFVSMRGEIEKQG
;
A
#
# COMPACT_ATOMS: atom_id res chain seq x y z
N MET A 1 8.48 -2.97 -52.06
CA MET A 1 9.05 -1.69 -51.61
C MET A 1 7.99 -0.64 -51.81
N SER A 2 7.29 -0.24 -50.75
CA SER A 2 6.19 0.73 -50.82
C SER A 2 6.37 1.73 -49.67
N GLN A 3 6.47 3.00 -50.03
CA GLN A 3 6.63 4.13 -49.10
C GLN A 3 5.37 4.31 -48.23
N PRO A 4 5.51 4.76 -46.98
CA PRO A 4 4.38 5.20 -46.16
C PRO A 4 3.99 6.67 -46.46
N PRO A 5 2.70 7.03 -46.35
CA PRO A 5 2.26 8.42 -46.46
C PRO A 5 2.63 9.24 -45.22
N SER A 6 3.23 10.40 -45.47
CA SER A 6 3.57 11.44 -44.50
C SER A 6 2.33 12.22 -44.05
N ASN A 7 2.08 12.30 -42.74
CA ASN A 7 1.02 13.13 -42.17
C ASN A 7 1.64 14.39 -41.51
N PRO A 8 1.25 15.61 -41.89
CA PRO A 8 1.73 16.84 -41.26
C PRO A 8 0.70 17.37 -40.26
N TYR A 9 0.96 17.26 -38.96
CA TYR A 9 0.23 18.04 -37.95
C TYR A 9 1.21 18.95 -37.19
N PRO A 10 0.96 20.27 -37.16
CA PRO A 10 1.80 21.22 -36.45
C PRO A 10 1.53 21.16 -34.94
N GLY A 11 2.60 21.00 -34.17
CA GLY A 11 2.58 21.08 -32.72
C GLY A 11 2.13 22.45 -32.23
N HIS A 12 1.26 22.47 -31.23
CA HIS A 12 0.90 23.66 -30.47
C HIS A 12 1.54 23.53 -29.09
N TYR A 13 2.64 24.24 -28.90
CA TYR A 13 3.24 24.45 -27.58
C TYR A 13 2.52 25.61 -26.89
N PRO A 14 2.03 25.46 -25.65
CA PRO A 14 1.57 26.60 -24.87
C PRO A 14 2.78 27.46 -24.42
N PRO A 15 2.66 28.80 -24.41
CA PRO A 15 3.73 29.70 -24.00
C PRO A 15 3.93 29.68 -22.46
N PRO A 16 5.17 29.89 -21.97
CA PRO A 16 5.45 29.96 -20.54
C PRO A 16 4.88 31.23 -19.92
N GLN A 17 4.05 31.05 -18.88
CA GLN A 17 3.53 32.15 -18.09
C GLN A 17 4.62 32.76 -17.22
N HIS A 18 4.83 34.06 -17.40
CA HIS A 18 5.68 34.88 -16.57
C HIS A 18 4.92 35.22 -15.27
N GLN A 19 5.51 34.89 -14.13
CA GLN A 19 4.98 35.25 -12.81
C GLN A 19 5.62 36.57 -12.37
N PRO A 20 4.86 37.66 -12.17
CA PRO A 20 5.37 38.91 -11.63
C PRO A 20 5.25 38.97 -10.11
N GLY A 21 6.26 39.58 -9.47
CA GLY A 21 6.06 40.36 -8.25
C GLY A 21 6.30 39.63 -6.93
N GLY A 22 7.43 39.95 -6.31
CA GLY A 22 7.72 39.61 -4.92
C GLY A 22 6.86 40.39 -3.93
N PHE A 23 6.58 39.76 -2.79
CA PHE A 23 5.94 40.40 -1.64
C PHE A 23 7.01 40.71 -0.59
N GLN A 24 7.19 42.01 -0.31
CA GLN A 24 7.92 42.50 0.86
C GLN A 24 6.98 42.50 2.08
N PRO A 25 7.45 42.09 3.28
CA PRO A 25 6.66 42.27 4.50
C PRO A 25 6.67 43.74 4.97
N PRO A 26 5.56 44.24 5.54
CA PRO A 26 5.44 45.62 6.00
C PRO A 26 6.24 45.90 7.29
N GLN A 27 6.85 47.08 7.34
CA GLN A 27 7.50 47.65 8.54
C GLN A 27 6.46 48.00 9.61
N GLN A 28 6.75 47.68 10.88
CA GLN A 28 5.98 48.16 12.02
C GLN A 28 6.55 49.48 12.57
N PRO A 29 5.70 50.45 13.00
CA PRO A 29 6.16 51.72 13.55
C PRO A 29 6.68 51.60 14.99
N GLN A 30 7.84 52.22 15.23
CA GLN A 30 8.41 52.48 16.54
C GLN A 30 7.67 53.67 17.20
N TYR A 31 6.96 53.43 18.30
CA TYR A 31 6.40 54.50 19.13
C TYR A 31 7.09 54.49 20.51
N GLY A 32 7.87 55.54 20.76
CA GLY A 32 8.55 55.79 22.03
C GLY A 32 7.76 56.73 22.92
N GLY A 33 8.04 56.67 24.23
CA GLY A 33 7.61 57.70 25.19
C GLY A 33 8.10 57.43 26.61
N GLY A 34 8.88 58.37 27.17
CA GLY A 34 8.88 58.70 28.60
C GLY A 34 10.15 58.41 29.43
N TYR A 35 11.08 59.37 29.52
CA TYR A 35 12.19 59.51 30.51
C TYR A 35 11.67 59.99 31.90
N PRO A 36 12.44 60.12 33.03
CA PRO A 36 13.91 60.28 33.18
C PRO A 36 14.62 59.61 34.39
N GLN A 37 15.89 59.98 34.56
CA GLN A 37 17.04 59.37 35.28
C GLN A 37 17.18 59.51 36.84
N ALA A 38 18.07 58.62 37.37
CA ALA A 38 19.09 58.75 38.46
C ALA A 38 18.62 58.74 39.95
N PRO A 39 19.45 58.34 40.97
CA PRO A 39 20.93 58.22 41.01
C PRO A 39 21.54 56.95 41.69
N GLN A 40 22.88 56.95 41.82
CA GLN A 40 23.82 55.89 42.25
C GLN A 40 23.95 55.63 43.78
N GLN A 41 24.32 54.36 44.11
CA GLN A 41 25.18 53.85 45.23
C GLN A 41 24.74 54.06 46.72
N PRO A 42 25.18 53.24 47.73
CA PRO A 42 26.47 52.54 47.87
C PRO A 42 26.51 51.10 48.49
N GLN A 43 27.72 50.54 48.39
CA GLN A 43 28.31 49.33 48.97
C GLN A 43 28.43 49.35 50.51
N TYR A 44 28.07 48.26 51.23
CA TYR A 44 28.84 47.65 52.36
C TYR A 44 28.06 46.52 53.07
N GLY A 45 28.75 45.44 53.48
CA GLY A 45 28.27 44.59 54.58
C GLY A 45 28.67 43.11 54.52
N ASN A 46 29.89 42.78 54.95
CA ASN A 46 30.27 41.45 55.43
C ASN A 46 29.86 41.33 56.91
N GLN A 47 29.03 40.36 57.32
CA GLN A 47 29.03 39.90 58.72
C GLN A 47 28.36 38.53 58.94
N PHE A 48 29.00 37.76 59.82
CA PHE A 48 28.82 36.36 60.21
C PHE A 48 27.49 36.05 60.94
N GLY A 49 26.98 34.79 60.83
CA GLY A 49 26.25 34.14 61.94
C GLY A 49 25.13 33.12 61.61
N ALA A 50 25.31 31.89 62.11
CA ALA A 50 24.36 30.80 62.41
C ALA A 50 23.91 29.79 61.31
N PRO A 51 23.94 28.46 61.58
CA PRO A 51 23.51 27.42 60.64
C PRO A 51 21.98 27.20 60.64
N VAL A 52 21.41 27.03 59.45
CA VAL A 52 20.01 26.63 59.23
C VAL A 52 19.87 25.10 59.24
N PRO A 53 18.82 24.51 59.86
CA PRO A 53 18.59 23.06 59.85
C PRO A 53 18.14 22.58 58.46
N PRO A 54 18.48 21.37 58.02
CA PRO A 54 18.10 20.90 56.68
C PRO A 54 16.60 20.62 56.61
N LYS A 55 15.87 21.34 55.75
CA LYS A 55 14.52 20.96 55.33
C LYS A 55 14.59 19.76 54.39
N LYS A 56 13.99 18.66 54.83
CA LYS A 56 13.86 17.36 54.15
C LYS A 56 13.09 17.52 52.83
N SER A 57 13.71 17.15 51.71
CA SER A 57 13.16 17.32 50.36
C SER A 57 12.15 16.21 50.00
N GLY A 58 10.93 16.62 49.65
CA GLY A 58 9.88 15.74 49.10
C GLY A 58 10.09 15.33 47.63
N VAL A 59 11.25 15.65 47.06
CA VAL A 59 11.60 15.40 45.65
C VAL A 59 11.65 13.90 45.32
N GLY A 60 12.05 13.06 46.28
CA GLY A 60 12.13 11.61 46.08
C GLY A 60 10.78 10.93 45.86
N LYS A 61 9.69 11.45 46.44
CA LYS A 61 8.35 10.86 46.28
C LYS A 61 7.72 11.21 44.93
N ILE A 62 7.97 12.42 44.42
CA ILE A 62 7.47 12.85 43.11
C ILE A 62 8.21 12.10 41.99
N LEU A 63 9.53 11.97 42.09
CA LEU A 63 10.31 11.18 41.12
C LEU A 63 9.91 9.69 41.13
N LEU A 64 9.63 9.09 42.29
CA LEU A 64 9.19 7.70 42.37
C LEU A 64 7.77 7.49 41.80
N ILE A 65 6.86 8.44 41.98
CA ILE A 65 5.51 8.36 41.39
C ILE A 65 5.59 8.52 39.86
N VAL A 66 6.40 9.46 39.35
CA VAL A 66 6.62 9.62 37.91
C VAL A 66 7.28 8.37 37.33
N LEU A 67 8.29 7.81 37.99
CA LEU A 67 8.96 6.57 37.54
C LEU A 67 8.01 5.36 37.57
N ALA A 68 7.14 5.27 38.59
CA ALA A 68 6.14 4.20 38.69
C ALA A 68 5.05 4.34 37.63
N VAL A 69 4.57 5.56 37.34
CA VAL A 69 3.60 5.81 36.27
C VAL A 69 4.21 5.55 34.90
N VAL A 70 5.47 5.93 34.67
CA VAL A 70 6.23 5.62 33.44
C VAL A 70 6.44 4.11 33.32
N LEU A 71 6.81 3.40 34.39
CA LEU A 71 6.92 1.94 34.37
C LEU A 71 5.57 1.26 34.14
N VAL A 72 4.48 1.74 34.72
CA VAL A 72 3.14 1.19 34.47
C VAL A 72 2.65 1.52 33.05
N LEU A 73 3.01 2.67 32.46
CA LEU A 73 2.75 2.96 31.05
C LEU A 73 3.63 2.13 30.10
N CYS A 74 4.91 1.94 30.41
CA CYS A 74 5.85 1.17 29.59
C CYS A 74 5.67 -0.35 29.74
N VAL A 75 5.24 -0.84 30.90
CA VAL A 75 5.09 -2.28 31.19
C VAL A 75 3.61 -2.70 31.12
N GLY A 76 2.67 -1.88 31.60
CA GLY A 76 1.23 -2.13 31.52
C GLY A 76 0.61 -1.80 30.16
N GLY A 77 1.10 -0.77 29.46
CA GLY A 77 0.76 -0.50 28.06
C GLY A 77 1.54 -1.40 27.08
N GLY A 78 2.71 -1.89 27.49
CA GLY A 78 3.63 -2.67 26.68
C GLY A 78 3.11 -4.07 26.33
N ILE A 79 2.41 -4.79 27.22
CA ILE A 79 2.05 -6.19 26.94
C ILE A 79 0.94 -6.30 25.88
N VAL A 80 -0.08 -5.44 25.93
CA VAL A 80 -1.18 -5.46 24.95
C VAL A 80 -0.72 -4.90 23.60
N THR A 81 0.12 -3.84 23.60
CA THR A 81 0.69 -3.32 22.35
C THR A 81 1.74 -4.24 21.76
N TRP A 82 2.55 -4.95 22.55
CA TRP A 82 3.62 -5.84 22.06
C TRP A 82 3.10 -7.09 21.36
N ILE A 83 2.00 -7.68 21.83
CA ILE A 83 1.37 -8.82 21.14
C ILE A 83 0.73 -8.34 19.82
N ALA A 84 -0.04 -7.24 19.86
CA ALA A 84 -0.68 -6.70 18.66
C ALA A 84 0.33 -6.17 17.62
N THR A 85 1.43 -5.54 18.05
CA THR A 85 2.48 -5.06 17.12
C THR A 85 3.35 -6.18 16.58
N LYS A 86 3.57 -7.29 17.30
CA LYS A 86 4.34 -8.41 16.75
C LYS A 86 3.66 -9.02 15.54
N ASP A 87 2.34 -9.20 15.60
CA ASP A 87 1.58 -9.76 14.49
C ASP A 87 1.59 -8.80 13.29
N THR A 88 1.36 -7.50 13.52
CA THR A 88 1.41 -6.49 12.44
C THR A 88 2.81 -6.34 11.85
N VAL A 89 3.86 -6.30 12.67
CA VAL A 89 5.25 -6.19 12.18
C VAL A 89 5.65 -7.46 11.41
N GLY A 90 5.26 -8.64 11.90
CA GLY A 90 5.47 -9.90 11.20
C GLY A 90 4.78 -9.92 9.85
N GLU A 91 3.52 -9.48 9.79
CA GLU A 91 2.73 -9.40 8.56
C GLU A 91 3.33 -8.42 7.55
N VAL A 92 3.80 -7.25 8.01
CA VAL A 92 4.51 -6.27 7.16
C VAL A 92 5.84 -6.82 6.66
N VAL A 93 6.62 -7.51 7.50
CA VAL A 93 7.87 -8.14 7.07
C VAL A 93 7.61 -9.22 6.03
N THR A 94 6.63 -10.10 6.25
CA THR A 94 6.21 -11.09 5.25
C THR A 94 5.77 -10.41 3.96
N ALA A 95 4.97 -9.36 4.05
CA ALA A 95 4.52 -8.59 2.88
C ALA A 95 5.69 -8.01 2.07
N THR A 96 6.75 -7.50 2.71
CA THR A 96 7.93 -7.01 1.99
C THR A 96 8.67 -8.12 1.22
N LYS A 97 8.50 -9.37 1.63
CA LYS A 97 9.10 -10.55 1.00
C LYS A 97 8.17 -11.26 0.03
N THR A 98 6.87 -10.97 0.06
CA THR A 98 5.90 -11.52 -0.89
C THR A 98 6.30 -11.15 -2.31
N ARG A 99 6.26 -12.14 -3.20
CA ARG A 99 6.46 -11.99 -4.64
C ARG A 99 5.35 -12.70 -5.38
N VAL A 100 4.98 -12.16 -6.53
CA VAL A 100 4.13 -12.84 -7.50
C VAL A 100 4.99 -13.32 -8.66
N VAL A 101 4.73 -14.52 -9.12
CA VAL A 101 5.49 -15.15 -10.21
C VAL A 101 4.56 -15.70 -11.27
N GLU A 102 5.10 -15.86 -12.47
CA GLU A 102 4.44 -16.61 -13.54
C GLU A 102 5.02 -18.03 -13.57
N PRO A 103 4.38 -19.02 -12.93
CA PRO A 103 4.91 -20.38 -12.90
C PRO A 103 4.98 -21.00 -14.31
N GLN A 104 5.68 -22.13 -14.45
CA GLN A 104 5.75 -22.86 -15.73
C GLN A 104 4.40 -23.50 -16.08
N THR A 105 3.69 -23.94 -15.05
CA THR A 105 2.32 -24.45 -15.12
C THR A 105 1.45 -23.77 -14.08
N LEU A 106 0.15 -23.70 -14.31
CA LEU A 106 -0.81 -23.21 -13.33
C LEU A 106 -1.98 -24.19 -13.20
N GLY A 107 -2.14 -24.81 -12.03
CA GLY A 107 -3.16 -25.85 -11.83
C GLY A 107 -3.01 -26.99 -12.84
N GLY A 108 -1.77 -27.35 -13.18
CA GLY A 108 -1.42 -28.36 -14.17
C GLY A 108 -1.46 -27.90 -15.64
N ARG A 109 -1.91 -26.68 -15.92
CA ARG A 109 -2.00 -26.14 -17.29
C ARG A 109 -0.67 -25.54 -17.73
N PRO A 110 -0.14 -25.84 -18.93
CA PRO A 110 1.09 -25.22 -19.42
C PRO A 110 0.87 -23.74 -19.74
N LYS A 111 1.91 -22.92 -19.61
CA LYS A 111 1.87 -21.53 -20.09
C LYS A 111 1.62 -21.50 -21.61
N VAL A 112 0.76 -20.60 -22.05
CA VAL A 112 0.36 -20.46 -23.46
C VAL A 112 1.51 -19.88 -24.30
N THR A 113 1.73 -20.47 -25.48
CA THR A 113 2.75 -20.03 -26.45
C THR A 113 2.21 -19.18 -27.59
N ASP A 114 0.89 -18.95 -27.64
CA ASP A 114 0.24 -18.13 -28.66
C ASP A 114 0.72 -16.66 -28.56
N PRO A 115 1.25 -16.07 -29.66
CA PRO A 115 1.82 -14.72 -29.63
C PRO A 115 0.81 -13.62 -29.27
N GLN A 116 -0.47 -13.78 -29.63
CA GLN A 116 -1.49 -12.78 -29.36
C GLN A 116 -1.83 -12.75 -27.86
N LEU A 117 -1.99 -13.93 -27.25
CA LEU A 117 -2.22 -14.03 -25.81
C LEU A 117 -1.01 -13.58 -24.99
N GLN A 118 0.22 -13.86 -25.44
CA GLN A 118 1.43 -13.31 -24.80
C GLN A 118 1.50 -11.79 -24.88
N SER A 119 1.13 -11.22 -26.03
CA SER A 119 1.09 -9.77 -26.21
C SER A 119 0.04 -9.13 -25.30
N ALA A 120 -1.15 -9.72 -25.20
CA ALA A 120 -2.21 -9.28 -24.30
C ALA A 120 -1.76 -9.34 -22.83
N ALA A 121 -1.12 -10.44 -22.41
CA ALA A 121 -0.55 -10.57 -21.06
C ALA A 121 0.51 -9.51 -20.76
N THR A 122 1.36 -9.21 -21.73
CA THR A 122 2.38 -8.16 -21.62
C THR A 122 1.73 -6.78 -21.47
N GLN A 123 0.69 -6.48 -22.24
CA GLN A 123 -0.04 -5.21 -22.15
C GLN A 123 -0.72 -5.05 -20.78
N MET A 124 -1.37 -6.10 -20.26
CA MET A 124 -1.96 -6.08 -18.92
C MET A 124 -0.92 -5.79 -17.83
N LYS A 125 0.26 -6.44 -17.90
CA LYS A 125 1.37 -6.16 -16.96
C LYS A 125 1.81 -4.71 -17.03
N VAL A 126 1.93 -4.14 -18.24
CA VAL A 126 2.33 -2.75 -18.44
C VAL A 126 1.30 -1.78 -17.86
N SER A 127 0.01 -2.01 -18.09
CA SER A 127 -1.06 -1.17 -17.51
C SER A 127 -1.01 -1.24 -15.98
N LEU A 128 -0.98 -2.44 -15.42
CA LEU A 128 -0.95 -2.64 -13.98
C LEU A 128 0.30 -2.04 -13.30
N SER A 129 1.46 -2.12 -13.95
CA SER A 129 2.69 -1.53 -13.41
C SER A 129 2.64 0.01 -13.41
N LYS A 130 1.82 0.63 -14.26
CA LYS A 130 1.59 2.09 -14.25
C LYS A 130 0.64 2.49 -13.13
N ASP A 131 -0.35 1.64 -12.85
CA ASP A 131 -1.34 1.87 -11.81
C ASP A 131 -0.75 1.62 -10.42
N VAL A 132 0.25 0.75 -10.31
CA VAL A 132 0.94 0.40 -9.05
C VAL A 132 2.47 0.60 -9.21
N PRO A 133 2.97 1.85 -9.23
CA PRO A 133 4.39 2.14 -9.46
C PRO A 133 5.31 1.61 -8.34
N GLU A 134 4.79 1.40 -7.14
CA GLU A 134 5.49 0.79 -6.00
C GLU A 134 5.50 -0.75 -6.02
N ALA A 135 5.00 -1.39 -7.09
CA ALA A 135 5.04 -2.84 -7.21
C ALA A 135 6.48 -3.37 -7.19
N THR A 136 6.72 -4.36 -6.33
CA THR A 136 8.02 -5.04 -6.16
C THR A 136 8.18 -6.24 -7.10
N SER A 137 7.07 -6.79 -7.59
CA SER A 137 7.03 -7.74 -8.72
C SER A 137 5.65 -7.72 -9.36
N THR A 138 5.59 -8.14 -10.63
CA THR A 138 4.35 -8.26 -11.40
C THR A 138 4.33 -9.58 -12.14
N ALA A 139 3.15 -10.20 -12.24
CA ALA A 139 2.92 -11.43 -12.97
C ALA A 139 1.74 -11.24 -13.90
N GLY A 140 1.83 -11.75 -15.12
CA GLY A 140 0.73 -11.71 -16.07
C GLY A 140 0.95 -12.70 -17.21
N ALA A 141 0.08 -13.69 -17.32
CA ALA A 141 0.22 -14.78 -18.28
C ALA A 141 -1.11 -15.48 -18.55
N PHE A 142 -1.14 -16.23 -19.66
CA PHE A 142 -2.20 -17.18 -19.98
C PHE A 142 -1.67 -18.61 -19.84
N TYR A 143 -2.53 -19.52 -19.41
CA TYR A 143 -2.25 -20.95 -19.22
C TYR A 143 -3.37 -21.80 -19.83
N GLY A 144 -3.00 -22.97 -20.35
CA GLY A 144 -3.92 -23.95 -20.91
C GLY A 144 -3.90 -23.99 -22.43
N ASP A 145 -5.02 -24.42 -23.00
CA ASP A 145 -5.21 -24.66 -24.42
C ASP A 145 -6.57 -24.07 -24.86
N PRO A 146 -6.59 -22.91 -25.54
CA PRO A 146 -7.83 -22.27 -25.95
C PRO A 146 -8.65 -23.13 -26.94
N ALA A 147 -8.00 -24.00 -27.73
CA ALA A 147 -8.71 -24.90 -28.64
C ALA A 147 -9.50 -25.99 -27.89
N LYS A 148 -9.13 -26.27 -26.65
CA LYS A 148 -9.82 -27.21 -25.76
C LYS A 148 -10.78 -26.54 -24.77
N LYS A 149 -11.00 -25.22 -24.91
CA LYS A 149 -11.78 -24.42 -23.96
C LYS A 149 -11.28 -24.54 -22.52
N ASP A 150 -9.96 -24.65 -22.36
CA ASP A 150 -9.31 -24.68 -21.06
C ASP A 150 -8.27 -23.56 -21.03
N LEU A 151 -8.70 -22.36 -20.66
CA LEU A 151 -7.86 -21.18 -20.67
C LEU A 151 -7.98 -20.45 -19.33
N VAL A 152 -6.84 -20.12 -18.76
CA VAL A 152 -6.71 -19.36 -17.51
C VAL A 152 -5.84 -18.15 -17.78
N MET A 153 -6.26 -17.00 -17.30
CA MET A 153 -5.49 -15.77 -17.29
C MET A 153 -5.19 -15.40 -15.85
N ILE A 154 -3.95 -14.97 -15.58
CA ILE A 154 -3.59 -14.40 -14.30
C ILE A 154 -2.98 -13.03 -14.50
N VAL A 155 -3.22 -12.16 -13.52
CA VAL A 155 -2.57 -10.88 -13.38
C VAL A 155 -2.43 -10.59 -11.90
N ALA A 156 -1.24 -10.23 -11.45
CA ALA A 156 -0.97 -9.98 -10.04
C ALA A 156 0.21 -9.01 -9.86
N VAL A 157 0.21 -8.31 -8.73
CA VAL A 157 1.33 -7.51 -8.23
C VAL A 157 1.68 -7.92 -6.81
N SER A 158 2.94 -7.72 -6.43
CA SER A 158 3.34 -7.68 -5.03
C SER A 158 3.81 -6.29 -4.63
N GLY A 159 3.52 -5.89 -3.40
CA GLY A 159 3.82 -4.58 -2.84
C GLY A 159 3.19 -4.48 -1.45
N VAL A 160 3.69 -3.57 -0.62
CA VAL A 160 3.12 -3.39 0.72
C VAL A 160 1.79 -2.65 0.61
N MET A 161 0.70 -3.32 0.99
CA MET A 161 -0.66 -2.79 0.93
C MET A 161 -1.10 -2.29 2.30
N ALA A 162 -1.39 -0.99 2.36
CA ALA A 162 -1.84 -0.34 3.58
C ALA A 162 -3.27 -0.76 3.97
N ASP A 163 -4.12 -1.05 2.99
CA ASP A 163 -5.48 -1.51 3.20
C ASP A 163 -5.87 -2.57 2.16
N PRO A 164 -5.49 -3.85 2.36
CA PRO A 164 -5.78 -4.92 1.40
C PRO A 164 -7.27 -5.09 1.08
N LYS A 165 -8.16 -4.79 2.04
CA LYS A 165 -9.61 -4.91 1.83
C LYS A 165 -10.11 -3.84 0.88
N LYS A 166 -9.62 -2.61 1.04
CA LYS A 166 -9.93 -1.54 0.10
C LYS A 166 -9.37 -1.83 -1.29
N GLU A 167 -8.12 -2.31 -1.39
CA GLU A 167 -7.52 -2.71 -2.67
C GLU A 167 -8.34 -3.81 -3.36
N LEU A 168 -8.82 -4.80 -2.60
CA LEU A 168 -9.71 -5.84 -3.12
C LEU A 168 -11.03 -5.27 -3.61
N ASP A 169 -11.66 -4.38 -2.85
CA ASP A 169 -12.94 -3.75 -3.24
C ASP A 169 -12.78 -2.90 -4.51
N ASP A 170 -11.73 -2.09 -4.58
CA ASP A 170 -11.40 -1.27 -5.75
C ASP A 170 -11.12 -2.16 -6.98
N ALA A 171 -10.38 -3.25 -6.82
CA ALA A 171 -10.11 -4.20 -7.89
C ALA A 171 -11.40 -4.88 -8.39
N THR A 172 -12.31 -5.28 -7.50
CA THR A 172 -13.61 -5.86 -7.90
C THR A 172 -14.48 -4.84 -8.64
N ALA A 173 -14.45 -3.57 -8.23
CA ALA A 173 -15.16 -2.50 -8.93
C ALA A 173 -14.56 -2.22 -10.31
N ALA A 174 -13.23 -2.19 -10.42
CA ALA A 174 -12.50 -1.91 -11.65
C ALA A 174 -12.72 -2.99 -12.72
N VAL A 175 -12.79 -4.27 -12.33
CA VAL A 175 -12.97 -5.38 -13.29
C VAL A 175 -14.41 -5.56 -13.75
N THR A 176 -15.38 -5.09 -12.95
CA THR A 176 -16.81 -5.31 -13.21
C THR A 176 -17.29 -4.87 -14.59
N PRO A 177 -16.96 -3.67 -15.10
CA PRO A 177 -17.39 -3.27 -16.44
C PRO A 177 -16.82 -4.15 -17.56
N ASP A 178 -15.56 -4.60 -17.43
CA ASP A 178 -14.85 -5.33 -18.49
C ASP A 178 -15.23 -6.81 -18.56
N LEU A 179 -15.45 -7.44 -17.40
CA LEU A 179 -15.83 -8.85 -17.30
C LEU A 179 -17.33 -9.06 -17.09
N ALA A 180 -18.15 -7.99 -17.14
CA ALA A 180 -19.58 -8.05 -16.88
C ALA A 180 -19.93 -8.88 -15.63
N THR A 181 -19.08 -8.78 -14.59
CA THR A 181 -19.22 -9.60 -13.39
C THR A 181 -20.39 -9.11 -12.56
N LYS A 182 -20.98 -10.03 -11.81
CA LYS A 182 -22.05 -9.71 -10.86
C LYS A 182 -21.49 -9.74 -9.43
N ASP A 183 -22.38 -9.92 -8.47
CA ASP A 183 -22.10 -10.02 -7.04
C ASP A 183 -20.86 -10.89 -6.75
N PHE A 184 -19.77 -10.23 -6.35
CA PHE A 184 -18.58 -10.88 -5.84
C PHE A 184 -18.87 -11.49 -4.48
N LYS A 185 -18.68 -12.80 -4.36
CA LYS A 185 -18.86 -13.54 -3.12
C LYS A 185 -17.51 -13.77 -2.46
N THR A 186 -17.45 -13.54 -1.15
CA THR A 186 -16.27 -13.93 -0.36
C THR A 186 -16.06 -15.43 -0.44
N VAL A 187 -14.80 -15.83 -0.63
CA VAL A 187 -14.37 -17.23 -0.65
C VAL A 187 -13.20 -17.42 0.31
N ASP A 188 -12.82 -18.68 0.54
CA ASP A 188 -11.62 -18.99 1.32
C ASP A 188 -10.35 -18.48 0.61
N PRO A 189 -9.57 -17.57 1.22
CA PRO A 189 -8.32 -17.08 0.66
C PRO A 189 -7.19 -18.13 0.73
N GLY A 190 -7.35 -19.17 1.54
CA GLY A 190 -6.33 -20.20 1.76
C GLY A 190 -5.24 -19.79 2.77
N PRO A 191 -4.18 -20.59 2.89
CA PRO A 191 -3.19 -20.48 3.98
C PRO A 191 -2.29 -19.24 3.90
N LEU A 192 -2.28 -18.54 2.76
CA LEU A 192 -1.52 -17.29 2.59
C LEU A 192 -2.22 -16.08 3.25
N GLY A 193 -3.45 -16.27 3.75
CA GLY A 193 -4.21 -15.23 4.45
C GLY A 193 -4.76 -14.15 3.52
N GLY A 194 -5.12 -13.01 4.09
CA GLY A 194 -5.81 -11.94 3.37
C GLY A 194 -7.29 -12.24 3.11
N ASP A 195 -7.84 -11.60 2.08
CA ASP A 195 -9.24 -11.73 1.67
C ASP A 195 -9.31 -12.13 0.20
N ALA A 196 -10.35 -12.89 -0.16
CA ALA A 196 -10.58 -13.29 -1.55
C ALA A 196 -12.07 -13.25 -1.89
N LYS A 197 -12.37 -12.88 -3.15
CA LYS A 197 -13.73 -12.83 -3.68
C LYS A 197 -13.78 -13.42 -5.09
N CYS A 198 -14.86 -14.12 -5.41
CA CYS A 198 -15.09 -14.68 -6.74
C CYS A 198 -16.44 -14.25 -7.32
N SER A 199 -16.52 -14.14 -8.64
CA SER A 199 -17.74 -13.83 -9.38
C SER A 199 -17.79 -14.53 -10.73
N ASP A 200 -19.00 -14.82 -11.19
CA ASP A 200 -19.25 -15.20 -12.58
C ASP A 200 -19.33 -13.94 -13.45
N GLY A 201 -18.85 -14.04 -14.69
CA GLY A 201 -18.82 -12.94 -15.64
C GLY A 201 -18.86 -13.42 -17.09
N LYS A 202 -18.60 -12.49 -17.99
CA LYS A 202 -18.43 -12.72 -19.42
C LYS A 202 -17.29 -11.88 -19.97
N ALA A 203 -16.48 -12.47 -20.84
CA ALA A 203 -15.47 -11.76 -21.61
C ALA A 203 -15.62 -12.13 -23.09
N SER A 204 -15.74 -11.14 -23.96
CA SER A 204 -15.89 -11.36 -25.41
C SER A 204 -17.04 -12.33 -25.79
N GLY A 205 -18.12 -12.33 -25.00
CA GLY A 205 -19.27 -13.22 -25.20
C GLY A 205 -19.13 -14.62 -24.57
N GLU A 206 -17.93 -14.99 -24.13
CA GLU A 206 -17.66 -16.27 -23.47
C GLU A 206 -17.89 -16.17 -21.96
N GLN A 207 -18.38 -17.26 -21.35
CA GLN A 207 -18.51 -17.35 -19.90
C GLN A 207 -17.12 -17.31 -19.27
N VAL A 208 -16.95 -16.50 -18.22
CA VAL A 208 -15.74 -16.51 -17.40
C VAL A 208 -16.09 -16.59 -15.93
N ALA A 209 -15.14 -17.09 -15.15
CA ALA A 209 -15.11 -17.01 -13.71
C ALA A 209 -13.92 -16.17 -13.31
N VAL A 210 -14.08 -15.29 -12.33
CA VAL A 210 -12.99 -14.48 -11.78
C VAL A 210 -12.89 -14.72 -10.28
N CYS A 211 -11.66 -14.83 -9.77
CA CYS A 211 -11.35 -14.74 -8.35
C CYS A 211 -10.24 -13.73 -8.15
N ILE A 212 -10.42 -12.82 -7.20
CA ILE A 212 -9.46 -11.78 -6.82
C ILE A 212 -9.08 -12.02 -5.38
N TRP A 213 -7.81 -11.86 -5.05
CA TRP A 213 -7.31 -11.85 -3.68
C TRP A 213 -6.53 -10.58 -3.39
N ALA A 214 -6.53 -10.18 -2.14
CA ALA A 214 -5.62 -9.18 -1.61
C ALA A 214 -5.15 -9.57 -0.21
N ASP A 215 -3.87 -9.34 0.04
CA ASP A 215 -3.24 -9.44 1.35
C ASP A 215 -2.27 -8.27 1.52
N ARG A 216 -1.53 -8.22 2.64
CA ARG A 216 -0.59 -7.11 2.91
C ARG A 216 0.54 -6.99 1.89
N GLY A 217 0.85 -8.05 1.15
CA GLY A 217 1.98 -8.15 0.24
C GLY A 217 1.60 -8.34 -1.23
N SER A 218 0.34 -8.63 -1.56
CA SER A 218 -0.08 -8.88 -2.93
C SER A 218 -1.55 -8.60 -3.21
N LEU A 219 -1.83 -8.27 -4.47
CA LEU A 219 -3.17 -8.20 -5.08
C LEU A 219 -3.07 -8.97 -6.38
N GLY A 220 -4.02 -9.86 -6.61
CA GLY A 220 -4.04 -10.57 -7.88
C GLY A 220 -5.41 -11.11 -8.24
N MET A 221 -5.49 -11.53 -9.48
CA MET A 221 -6.70 -11.99 -10.12
C MET A 221 -6.41 -13.22 -10.98
N VAL A 222 -7.27 -14.22 -10.85
CA VAL A 222 -7.36 -15.38 -11.73
C VAL A 222 -8.67 -15.30 -12.48
N VAL A 223 -8.62 -15.33 -13.80
CA VAL A 223 -9.79 -15.46 -14.67
C VAL A 223 -9.72 -16.79 -15.39
N VAL A 224 -10.76 -17.61 -15.26
CA VAL A 224 -10.90 -18.87 -15.99
C VAL A 224 -12.01 -18.75 -17.00
N TYR A 225 -11.70 -19.04 -18.25
CA TYR A 225 -12.67 -19.04 -19.34
C TYR A 225 -13.42 -20.36 -19.36
N PHE A 226 -14.67 -20.32 -19.84
CA PHE A 226 -15.55 -21.48 -20.04
C PHE A 226 -15.93 -22.23 -18.76
N LYS A 227 -15.72 -21.64 -17.57
CA LYS A 227 -16.09 -22.20 -16.27
C LYS A 227 -16.88 -21.20 -15.42
N SER A 228 -17.55 -21.74 -14.41
CA SER A 228 -18.23 -20.96 -13.37
C SER A 228 -17.33 -20.62 -12.19
N ALA A 229 -17.71 -19.59 -11.42
CA ALA A 229 -17.02 -19.19 -10.20
C ALA A 229 -16.95 -20.33 -9.16
N ALA A 230 -17.99 -21.15 -9.07
CA ALA A 230 -18.02 -22.31 -8.19
C ALA A 230 -17.02 -23.40 -8.58
N GLU A 231 -16.69 -23.53 -9.87
CA GLU A 231 -15.64 -24.43 -10.35
C GLU A 231 -14.26 -23.84 -10.10
N LEU A 232 -14.06 -22.55 -10.40
CA LEU A 232 -12.82 -21.84 -10.13
C LEU A 232 -12.46 -21.87 -8.64
N GLN A 233 -13.42 -21.66 -7.75
CA GLN A 233 -13.21 -21.68 -6.30
C GLN A 233 -12.54 -22.98 -5.80
N LYS A 234 -12.79 -24.12 -6.46
CA LYS A 234 -12.19 -25.42 -6.10
C LYS A 234 -10.69 -25.49 -6.41
N GLU A 235 -10.24 -24.75 -7.42
CA GLU A 235 -8.85 -24.73 -7.90
C GLU A 235 -8.09 -23.49 -7.39
N PHE A 236 -8.83 -22.46 -6.95
CA PHE A 236 -8.33 -21.12 -6.65
C PHE A 236 -7.17 -21.11 -5.64
N VAL A 237 -7.34 -21.73 -4.47
CA VAL A 237 -6.30 -21.72 -3.41
C VAL A 237 -5.00 -22.37 -3.90
N SER A 238 -5.09 -23.46 -4.67
CA SER A 238 -3.92 -24.10 -5.28
C SER A 238 -3.23 -23.16 -6.26
N MET A 239 -4.00 -22.55 -7.17
CA MET A 239 -3.46 -21.63 -8.17
C MET A 239 -2.83 -20.39 -7.52
N ARG A 240 -3.46 -19.80 -6.50
CA ARG A 240 -2.88 -18.70 -5.73
C ARG A 240 -1.53 -19.12 -5.12
N GLY A 241 -1.45 -20.30 -4.51
CA GLY A 241 -0.19 -20.83 -3.96
C GLY A 241 0.91 -21.08 -5.01
N GLU A 242 0.54 -21.27 -6.28
CA GLU A 242 1.48 -21.35 -7.40
C GLU A 242 1.99 -19.96 -7.84
N ILE A 243 1.14 -18.93 -7.76
CA ILE A 243 1.42 -17.55 -8.19
C ILE A 243 2.12 -16.73 -7.11
N GLU A 244 1.61 -16.74 -5.88
CA GLU A 244 2.10 -15.95 -4.77
C GLU A 244 3.12 -16.75 -3.95
N LYS A 245 4.30 -16.17 -3.74
CA LYS A 245 5.42 -16.76 -3.00
C LYS A 245 5.76 -15.86 -1.83
N GLN A 246 5.69 -16.42 -0.63
CA GLN A 246 6.24 -15.81 0.58
C GLN A 246 7.71 -16.24 0.72
N GLY A 247 8.58 -15.31 1.11
CA GLY A 247 10.02 -15.53 1.29
C GLY A 247 10.51 -15.36 2.73
#